data_AF-A0A7C5DBC1-F1
#
_entry.id   AF-A0A7C5DBC1-F1
#
_cell.length_a   1.000
_cell.length_b   1.000
_cell.length_c   1.000
_cell.angle_alpha   90.00
_cell.angle_beta   90.00
_cell.angle_gamma   90.00
#
_symmetry.space_group_name_H-M   'P 1'
#
loop_
_entity.id
_entity.type
_entity.pdbx_description
1 polymer ?
#
loop_
_entity_poly.entity_id
_entity_poly.type
_entity_poly.pdbx_seq_one_letter_code
_entity_poly.pdbx_strand_id
1 'polypeptide(L)'
;MIEGKSWHKGCPVDIKNLRYVRVKHRNFYRSERMGEIIVHKDVAQDLVDIFRELYTIKYPIRQMRLVSDFGGNDWKSIEADNTSAFNCRNVSTGQKKWSKHAYGKAIDINPIENPFVNAKGHIAHTQSYLYKKRKHKRNSAFTNKAMLIKNDKAIKIFEKHGWQWGGNFSPYKDYQHFSK
;
A
#
# COMPACT_ATOMS: atom_id res chain seq x y z
N MET A 1 -9.81 9.37 14.13
CA MET A 1 -8.83 9.37 15.23
C MET A 1 -7.85 8.22 15.04
N ILE A 2 -6.56 8.50 14.93
CA ILE A 2 -5.50 7.47 14.81
C ILE A 2 -4.89 7.04 16.15
N GLU A 3 -5.00 7.89 17.17
CA GLU A 3 -4.47 7.64 18.51
C GLU A 3 -5.19 6.45 19.16
N GLY A 4 -4.41 5.61 19.86
CA GLY A 4 -4.89 4.36 20.45
C GLY A 4 -5.23 3.27 19.43
N LYS A 5 -4.95 3.51 18.14
CA LYS A 5 -5.19 2.57 17.04
C LYS A 5 -3.92 2.39 16.22
N SER A 6 -3.82 3.09 15.08
CA SER A 6 -2.64 3.03 14.21
C SER A 6 -1.47 3.88 14.71
N TRP A 7 -1.68 4.74 15.73
CA TRP A 7 -0.63 5.48 16.45
C TRP A 7 -0.79 5.34 17.96
N HIS A 8 0.32 5.27 18.70
CA HIS A 8 0.35 5.27 20.16
C HIS A 8 1.69 5.79 20.71
N LYS A 9 1.76 6.05 22.02
CA LYS A 9 3.04 6.34 22.70
C LYS A 9 4.01 5.17 22.50
N GLY A 10 5.24 5.47 22.09
CA GLY A 10 6.25 4.47 21.73
C GLY A 10 6.43 4.25 20.23
N CYS A 11 5.55 4.82 19.39
CA CYS A 11 5.79 4.86 17.95
C CYS A 11 7.06 5.63 17.60
N PRO A 12 7.79 5.22 16.54
CA PRO A 12 9.06 5.83 16.19
C PRO A 12 8.91 7.23 15.56
N VAL A 13 7.68 7.66 15.28
CA VAL A 13 7.37 8.96 14.69
C VAL A 13 6.29 9.66 15.52
N ASP A 14 6.63 10.87 15.96
CA ASP A 14 5.72 11.80 16.63
C ASP A 14 4.59 12.23 15.68
N ILE A 15 3.36 12.31 16.19
CA ILE A 15 2.17 12.71 15.44
C ILE A 15 2.35 14.05 14.70
N LYS A 16 3.15 14.99 15.26
CA LYS A 16 3.45 16.28 14.63
C LYS A 16 4.22 16.16 13.30
N ASN A 17 4.90 15.04 13.08
CA ASN A 17 5.63 14.75 11.85
C ASN A 17 4.78 13.97 10.84
N LEU A 18 3.54 13.63 11.16
CA LEU A 18 2.61 13.00 10.24
C LEU A 18 1.74 14.06 9.53
N ARG A 19 1.29 13.73 8.33
CA ARG A 19 0.37 14.52 7.51
C ARG A 19 -0.78 13.65 7.07
N TYR A 20 -1.99 14.12 7.30
CA TYR A 20 -3.19 13.56 6.70
C TYR A 20 -3.34 14.15 5.30
N VAL A 21 -3.39 13.27 4.31
CA VAL A 21 -3.44 13.62 2.88
C VAL A 21 -4.66 12.96 2.28
N ARG A 22 -5.33 13.69 1.41
CA ARG A 22 -6.49 13.22 0.65
C ARG A 22 -6.12 13.18 -0.83
N VAL A 23 -6.27 12.03 -1.47
CA VAL A 23 -5.92 11.85 -2.90
C VAL A 23 -7.08 11.24 -3.70
N LYS A 24 -7.29 11.73 -4.92
CA LYS A 24 -8.29 11.15 -5.83
C LYS A 24 -7.78 9.82 -6.39
N HIS A 25 -8.66 8.84 -6.48
CA HIS A 25 -8.39 7.59 -7.18
C HIS A 25 -9.62 7.11 -7.97
N ARG A 26 -9.43 6.11 -8.84
CA ARG A 26 -10.53 5.39 -9.50
C ARG A 26 -10.70 4.04 -8.86
N ASN A 27 -11.90 3.73 -8.38
CA ASN A 27 -12.19 2.41 -7.84
C ASN A 27 -12.37 1.36 -8.93
N PHE A 28 -12.56 0.09 -8.55
CA PHE A 28 -12.69 -1.02 -9.49
C PHE A 28 -13.92 -0.90 -10.41
N TYR A 29 -14.91 -0.08 -10.02
CA TYR A 29 -16.08 0.31 -10.83
C TYR A 29 -15.84 1.55 -11.70
N ARG A 30 -14.59 2.03 -11.78
CA ARG A 30 -14.14 3.23 -12.52
C ARG A 30 -14.65 4.56 -11.95
N SER A 31 -15.38 4.53 -10.84
CA SER A 31 -15.88 5.72 -10.15
C SER A 31 -14.72 6.47 -9.49
N GLU A 32 -14.75 7.80 -9.57
CA GLU A 32 -13.86 8.65 -8.79
C GLU A 32 -14.22 8.53 -7.31
N ARG A 33 -13.19 8.36 -6.48
CA ARG A 33 -13.30 8.31 -5.03
C ARG A 33 -12.21 9.17 -4.41
N MET A 34 -12.46 9.61 -3.19
CA MET A 34 -11.46 10.21 -2.35
C MET A 34 -10.88 9.18 -1.40
N GLY A 35 -9.57 8.97 -1.49
CA GLY A 35 -8.80 8.16 -0.56
C GLY A 35 -8.15 9.00 0.53
N GLU A 36 -7.90 8.35 1.66
CA GLU A 36 -7.30 8.94 2.86
C GLU A 36 -6.00 8.21 3.21
N ILE A 37 -4.92 8.95 3.38
CA ILE A 37 -3.61 8.41 3.79
C ILE A 37 -3.02 9.28 4.87
N ILE A 38 -2.24 8.66 5.76
CA ILE A 38 -1.37 9.36 6.70
C ILE A 38 0.05 8.92 6.39
N VAL A 39 0.95 9.90 6.29
CA VAL A 39 2.38 9.68 5.99
C VAL A 39 3.25 10.69 6.69
N HIS A 40 4.56 10.44 6.71
CA HIS A 40 5.55 11.39 7.20
C HIS A 40 5.56 12.65 6.33
N LYS A 41 5.76 13.82 6.95
CA LYS A 41 5.78 15.12 6.28
C LYS A 41 6.71 15.16 5.06
N ASP A 42 7.87 14.52 5.16
CA ASP A 42 8.89 14.47 4.09
C ASP A 42 8.42 13.79 2.80
N VAL A 43 7.40 12.92 2.85
CA VAL A 43 6.93 12.16 1.68
C VAL A 43 5.47 12.46 1.33
N ALA A 44 4.86 13.42 2.02
CA ALA A 44 3.47 13.78 1.82
C ALA A 44 3.22 14.33 0.41
N GLN A 45 4.10 15.20 -0.08
CA GLN A 45 3.99 15.78 -1.41
C GLN A 45 4.24 14.73 -2.51
N ASP A 46 5.25 13.87 -2.35
CA ASP A 46 5.53 12.76 -3.26
C ASP A 46 4.28 11.90 -3.49
N LEU A 47 3.57 11.51 -2.42
CA LEU A 47 2.37 10.70 -2.58
C LEU A 47 1.23 11.45 -3.27
N VAL A 48 1.04 12.76 -3.02
CA VAL A 48 0.06 13.55 -3.77
C VAL A 48 0.35 13.49 -5.27
N ASP A 49 1.61 13.67 -5.66
CA ASP A 49 2.01 13.68 -7.06
C ASP A 49 1.95 12.29 -7.70
N ILE A 50 2.40 11.26 -6.99
CA ILE A 50 2.25 9.85 -7.40
C ILE A 50 0.78 9.52 -7.65
N PHE A 51 -0.12 9.84 -6.72
CA PHE A 51 -1.55 9.53 -6.89
C PHE A 51 -2.20 10.33 -8.01
N ARG A 52 -1.75 11.57 -8.28
CA ARG A 52 -2.18 12.33 -9.46
C ARG A 52 -1.77 11.64 -10.77
N GLU A 53 -0.54 11.13 -10.84
CA GLU A 53 -0.05 10.37 -12.00
C GLU A 53 -0.80 9.03 -12.15
N LEU A 54 -1.01 8.28 -11.06
CA LEU A 54 -1.80 7.04 -11.04
C LEU A 54 -3.25 7.27 -11.50
N TYR A 55 -3.88 8.36 -11.04
CA TYR A 55 -5.22 8.75 -11.48
C TYR A 55 -5.25 9.02 -12.99
N THR A 56 -4.23 9.73 -13.51
CA THR A 56 -4.10 10.09 -14.93
C THR A 56 -3.98 8.85 -15.82
N ILE A 57 -3.18 7.87 -15.41
CA ILE A 57 -3.04 6.60 -16.16
C ILE A 57 -4.22 5.63 -15.93
N LYS A 58 -5.24 6.06 -15.16
CA LYS A 58 -6.41 5.27 -14.79
C LYS A 58 -6.02 3.96 -14.10
N TYR A 59 -5.09 4.02 -13.14
CA TYR A 59 -4.75 2.85 -12.32
C TYR A 59 -5.90 2.55 -11.33
N PRO A 60 -6.44 1.33 -11.30
CA PRO A 60 -7.51 0.93 -10.38
C PRO A 60 -7.00 0.77 -8.94
N ILE A 61 -7.71 1.35 -7.97
CA ILE A 61 -7.46 1.16 -6.54
C ILE A 61 -8.77 0.82 -5.86
N ARG A 62 -8.90 -0.33 -5.19
CA ARG A 62 -10.19 -0.76 -4.66
C ARG A 62 -10.77 0.25 -3.67
N GLN A 63 -10.01 0.54 -2.63
CA GLN A 63 -10.31 1.55 -1.63
C GLN A 63 -9.02 2.05 -0.97
N MET A 64 -9.14 3.16 -0.25
CA MET A 64 -8.03 3.78 0.46
C MET A 64 -8.56 4.51 1.69
N ARG A 65 -8.49 3.84 2.83
CA ARG A 65 -8.94 4.28 4.14
C ARG A 65 -7.79 4.20 5.13
N LEU A 66 -7.88 4.98 6.20
CA LEU A 66 -6.89 4.91 7.28
C LEU A 66 -6.94 3.54 7.97
N VAL A 67 -5.77 2.99 8.34
CA VAL A 67 -5.73 1.70 9.06
C VAL A 67 -6.43 1.77 10.42
N SER A 68 -6.58 2.98 11.00
CA SER A 68 -7.39 3.23 12.19
C SER A 68 -8.88 2.90 12.03
N ASP A 69 -9.40 2.90 10.80
CA ASP A 69 -10.78 2.48 10.53
C ASP A 69 -10.97 0.97 10.72
N PHE A 70 -9.88 0.22 10.64
CA PHE A 70 -9.80 -1.22 10.92
C PHE A 70 -9.26 -1.50 12.33
N GLY A 71 -9.24 -0.49 13.21
CA GLY A 71 -8.75 -0.60 14.58
C GLY A 71 -7.22 -0.71 14.68
N GLY A 72 -6.46 -0.26 13.68
CA GLY A 72 -5.00 -0.47 13.63
C GLY A 72 -4.60 -1.88 13.20
N ASN A 73 -5.57 -2.74 12.89
CA ASN A 73 -5.31 -4.14 12.54
C ASN A 73 -4.96 -4.27 11.05
N ASP A 74 -3.69 -4.61 10.79
CA ASP A 74 -3.13 -4.80 9.45
C ASP A 74 -3.86 -5.88 8.66
N TRP A 75 -4.14 -7.03 9.30
CA TRP A 75 -4.83 -8.15 8.69
C TRP A 75 -6.23 -7.76 8.21
N LYS A 76 -7.03 -7.08 9.04
CA LYS A 76 -8.37 -6.60 8.67
C LYS A 76 -8.31 -5.58 7.53
N SER A 77 -7.29 -4.72 7.49
CA SER A 77 -7.07 -3.78 6.40
C SER A 77 -6.77 -4.51 5.09
N ILE A 78 -5.91 -5.53 5.13
CA ILE A 78 -5.56 -6.35 3.95
C ILE A 78 -6.74 -7.19 3.46
N GLU A 79 -7.51 -7.82 4.34
CA GLU A 79 -8.72 -8.59 3.97
C GLU A 79 -9.81 -7.71 3.32
N ALA A 80 -9.78 -6.41 3.59
CA ALA A 80 -10.64 -5.43 2.92
C ALA A 80 -10.03 -4.93 1.58
N ASP A 81 -8.84 -5.40 1.21
CA ASP A 81 -8.05 -4.92 0.07
C ASP A 81 -7.85 -3.39 0.10
N ASN A 82 -7.46 -2.90 1.26
CA ASN A 82 -7.28 -1.49 1.52
C ASN A 82 -5.86 -1.03 1.15
N THR A 83 -5.75 -0.10 0.20
CA THR A 83 -4.50 0.64 -0.02
C THR A 83 -4.23 1.54 1.19
N SER A 84 -3.08 1.37 1.84
CA SER A 84 -2.81 2.02 3.13
C SER A 84 -1.34 2.32 3.37
N ALA A 85 -1.09 3.37 4.17
CA ALA A 85 0.25 3.88 4.45
C ALA A 85 0.61 3.73 5.94
N PHE A 86 0.44 4.77 6.75
CA PHE A 86 0.87 4.73 8.14
C PHE A 86 0.12 3.70 9.00
N ASN A 87 0.88 2.79 9.61
CA ASN A 87 0.45 1.90 10.68
C ASN A 87 1.63 1.62 11.61
N CYS A 88 1.56 2.09 12.86
CA CYS A 88 2.60 1.91 13.85
C CYS A 88 2.58 0.48 14.41
N ARG A 89 3.38 -0.38 13.80
CA ARG A 89 3.55 -1.77 14.20
C ARG A 89 4.97 -2.26 13.91
N ASN A 90 5.35 -3.34 14.57
CA ASN A 90 6.55 -4.09 14.19
C ASN A 90 6.35 -4.80 12.84
N VAL A 91 7.47 -5.21 12.22
CA VAL A 91 7.47 -5.94 10.95
C VAL A 91 6.61 -7.19 11.04
N SER A 92 6.74 -7.93 12.15
CA SER A 92 5.86 -9.02 12.53
C SER A 92 5.67 -9.07 14.05
N THR A 93 4.61 -9.76 14.48
CA THR A 93 4.32 -10.01 15.90
C THR A 93 5.54 -10.63 16.59
N GLY A 94 5.96 -10.06 17.71
CA GLY A 94 7.11 -10.55 18.49
C GLY A 94 8.49 -10.06 18.04
N GLN A 95 8.61 -9.37 16.90
CA GLN A 95 9.87 -8.73 16.51
C GLN A 95 10.02 -7.34 17.12
N LYS A 96 11.24 -6.94 17.46
CA LYS A 96 11.56 -5.58 17.98
C LYS A 96 11.78 -4.53 16.89
N LYS A 97 11.72 -4.94 15.61
CA LYS A 97 11.98 -4.05 14.47
C LYS A 97 10.68 -3.42 13.98
N TRP A 98 10.66 -2.10 13.92
CA TRP A 98 9.56 -1.33 13.35
C TRP A 98 9.39 -1.61 11.85
N SER A 99 8.13 -1.71 11.41
CA SER A 99 7.78 -1.69 9.99
C SER A 99 8.10 -0.33 9.37
N LYS A 100 8.39 -0.27 8.07
CA LYS A 100 8.50 1.00 7.34
C LYS A 100 7.20 1.82 7.39
N HIS A 101 6.05 1.16 7.52
CA HIS A 101 4.75 1.81 7.75
C HIS A 101 4.71 2.58 9.07
N ALA A 102 5.43 2.14 10.10
CA ALA A 102 5.49 2.83 11.40
C ALA A 102 6.26 4.16 11.32
N TYR A 103 7.09 4.35 10.29
CA TYR A 103 7.77 5.61 10.02
C TYR A 103 6.96 6.55 9.11
N GLY A 104 5.81 6.11 8.58
CA GLY A 104 5.02 6.87 7.62
C GLY A 104 5.71 7.06 6.27
N LYS A 105 6.69 6.21 5.92
CA LYS A 105 7.46 6.25 4.67
C LYS A 105 7.25 5.00 3.81
N ALA A 106 6.08 4.37 3.95
CA ALA A 106 5.66 3.22 3.17
C ALA A 106 4.19 3.31 2.79
N ILE A 107 3.82 2.66 1.69
CA ILE A 107 2.45 2.47 1.25
C ILE A 107 2.29 1.11 0.57
N ASP A 108 1.19 0.42 0.88
CA ASP A 108 0.79 -0.84 0.26
C ASP A 108 -0.38 -0.59 -0.69
N ILE A 109 -0.28 -1.06 -1.94
CA ILE A 109 -1.28 -0.83 -3.01
C ILE A 109 -2.03 -2.12 -3.35
N ASN A 110 -3.35 -2.12 -3.19
CA ASN A 110 -4.26 -3.25 -3.47
C ASN A 110 -3.68 -4.60 -2.97
N PRO A 111 -3.57 -4.80 -1.64
CA PRO A 111 -2.95 -5.98 -1.03
C PRO A 111 -3.42 -7.33 -1.58
N ILE A 112 -4.70 -7.44 -1.98
CA ILE A 112 -5.24 -8.70 -2.50
C ILE A 112 -4.70 -9.00 -3.89
N GLU A 113 -4.65 -8.00 -4.79
CA GLU A 113 -4.05 -8.13 -6.11
C GLU A 113 -2.51 -8.21 -6.08
N ASN A 114 -1.88 -7.70 -5.01
CA ASN A 114 -0.43 -7.57 -4.86
C ASN A 114 0.08 -8.19 -3.55
N PRO A 115 -0.05 -9.51 -3.37
CA PRO A 115 0.24 -10.12 -2.08
C PRO A 115 1.72 -10.06 -1.70
N PHE A 116 1.96 -10.06 -0.38
CA PHE A 116 3.23 -10.57 0.15
C PHE A 116 3.34 -12.08 -0.10
N VAL A 117 4.50 -12.50 -0.62
CA VAL A 117 4.88 -13.89 -0.87
C VAL A 117 6.17 -14.16 -0.11
N ASN A 118 6.13 -15.06 0.87
CA ASN A 118 7.33 -15.38 1.65
C ASN A 118 8.38 -16.16 0.82
N ALA A 119 9.56 -16.39 1.40
CA ALA A 119 10.67 -17.09 0.75
C ALA A 119 10.33 -18.53 0.29
N LYS A 120 9.29 -19.15 0.85
CA LYS A 120 8.79 -20.49 0.48
C LYS A 120 7.67 -20.44 -0.56
N GLY A 121 7.32 -19.26 -1.07
CA GLY A 121 6.23 -19.09 -2.05
C GLY A 121 4.83 -19.08 -1.45
N HIS A 122 4.69 -19.00 -0.12
CA HIS A 122 3.40 -18.98 0.56
C HIS A 122 2.82 -17.56 0.66
N ILE A 123 1.51 -17.46 0.48
CA ILE A 123 0.69 -16.24 0.59
C ILE A 123 -0.33 -16.48 1.70
N ALA A 124 -0.42 -15.57 2.67
CA ALA A 124 -1.28 -15.76 3.84
C ALA A 124 -2.77 -15.51 3.56
N HIS A 125 -3.07 -14.59 2.64
CA HIS A 125 -4.43 -14.15 2.34
C HIS A 125 -5.02 -14.96 1.18
N THR A 126 -6.08 -15.72 1.46
CA THR A 126 -6.63 -16.72 0.52
C THR A 126 -7.18 -16.09 -0.76
N GLN A 127 -7.80 -14.90 -0.67
CA GLN A 127 -8.29 -14.16 -1.84
C GLN A 127 -7.17 -13.82 -2.83
N SER A 128 -5.94 -13.67 -2.34
CA SER A 128 -4.77 -13.32 -3.17
C SER A 128 -4.22 -14.48 -3.99
N TYR A 129 -4.65 -15.73 -3.74
CA TYR A 129 -4.20 -16.89 -4.52
C TYR A 129 -4.53 -16.78 -6.00
N LEU A 130 -5.60 -16.06 -6.36
CA LEU A 130 -5.96 -15.75 -7.74
C LEU A 130 -4.88 -14.95 -8.48
N TYR A 131 -4.04 -14.22 -7.74
CA TYR A 131 -2.98 -13.33 -8.26
C TYR A 131 -1.58 -13.91 -8.10
N LYS A 132 -1.46 -15.18 -7.68
CA LYS A 132 -0.17 -15.90 -7.56
C LYS A 132 0.56 -15.94 -8.90
N LYS A 133 -0.18 -16.17 -10.01
CA LYS A 133 0.39 -16.09 -11.36
C LYS A 133 0.40 -14.64 -11.84
N ARG A 134 1.58 -14.02 -11.77
CA ARG A 134 1.81 -12.62 -12.18
C ARG A 134 1.79 -12.48 -13.71
N LYS A 135 0.63 -12.20 -14.32
CA LYS A 135 0.54 -11.92 -15.76
C LYS A 135 -0.68 -11.08 -16.13
N HIS A 136 -0.46 -9.94 -16.77
CA HIS A 136 -1.54 -9.16 -17.37
C HIS A 136 -2.23 -9.94 -18.50
N LYS A 137 -3.57 -9.96 -18.47
CA LYS A 137 -4.38 -10.55 -19.53
C LYS A 137 -4.64 -9.50 -20.61
N ARG A 138 -4.24 -9.75 -21.86
CA ARG A 138 -4.25 -8.75 -22.97
C ARG A 138 -5.62 -8.09 -23.22
N ASN A 139 -6.73 -8.81 -23.03
CA ASN A 139 -8.10 -8.33 -23.28
C ASN A 139 -8.96 -8.34 -22.01
N SER A 140 -8.38 -7.96 -20.87
CA SER A 140 -9.04 -8.11 -19.57
C SER A 140 -9.66 -6.85 -19.04
N ALA A 141 -10.55 -7.06 -18.06
CA ALA A 141 -11.23 -6.01 -17.32
C ALA A 141 -10.26 -4.95 -16.78
N PHE A 142 -10.81 -3.75 -16.56
CA PHE A 142 -10.10 -2.60 -15.98
C PHE A 142 -9.30 -2.97 -14.72
N THR A 143 -9.85 -3.85 -13.88
CA THR A 143 -9.26 -4.34 -12.63
C THR A 143 -7.99 -5.16 -12.83
N ASN A 144 -7.75 -5.76 -14.00
CA ASN A 144 -6.50 -6.47 -14.26
C ASN A 144 -5.27 -5.56 -14.15
N LYS A 145 -5.43 -4.24 -14.36
CA LYS A 145 -4.37 -3.25 -14.18
C LYS A 145 -3.95 -3.06 -12.71
N ALA A 146 -4.73 -3.54 -11.73
CA ALA A 146 -4.44 -3.42 -10.30
C ALA A 146 -3.26 -4.31 -9.87
N MET A 147 -2.93 -5.32 -10.66
CA MET A 147 -1.79 -6.19 -10.41
C MET A 147 -0.49 -5.50 -10.88
N LEU A 148 0.44 -5.28 -9.96
CA LEU A 148 1.75 -4.65 -10.19
C LEU A 148 2.77 -5.67 -10.71
N ILE A 149 3.06 -5.63 -11.99
CA ILE A 149 4.08 -6.48 -12.63
C ILE A 149 5.28 -5.61 -12.99
N LYS A 150 6.49 -6.18 -12.89
CA LYS A 150 7.74 -5.50 -13.27
C LYS A 150 7.57 -4.73 -14.58
N ASN A 151 8.03 -3.48 -14.58
CA ASN A 151 7.93 -2.50 -15.68
C ASN A 151 6.54 -1.87 -15.90
N ASP A 152 5.54 -2.17 -15.08
CA ASP A 152 4.25 -1.48 -15.14
C ASP A 152 4.40 0.02 -14.91
N LYS A 153 3.55 0.81 -15.59
CA LYS A 153 3.54 2.27 -15.46
C LYS A 153 3.35 2.74 -14.02
N ALA A 154 2.54 2.03 -13.24
CA ALA A 154 2.32 2.35 -11.83
C ALA A 154 3.62 2.25 -11.02
N ILE A 155 4.40 1.17 -11.18
CA ILE A 155 5.70 1.01 -10.53
C ILE A 155 6.66 2.11 -10.96
N LYS A 156 6.74 2.40 -12.26
CA LYS A 156 7.62 3.45 -12.80
C LYS A 156 7.29 4.84 -12.25
N ILE A 157 6.02 5.12 -11.98
CA ILE A 157 5.61 6.37 -11.31
C ILE A 157 6.21 6.42 -9.91
N PHE A 158 6.08 5.36 -9.09
CA PHE A 158 6.72 5.31 -7.77
C PHE A 158 8.25 5.48 -7.87
N GLU A 159 8.90 4.74 -8.77
CA GLU A 159 10.36 4.78 -8.97
C GLU A 159 10.86 6.18 -9.38
N LYS A 160 10.11 6.90 -10.23
CA LYS A 160 10.40 8.29 -10.63
C LYS A 160 10.46 9.24 -9.42
N HIS A 161 9.69 8.97 -8.37
CA HIS A 161 9.69 9.74 -7.11
C HIS A 161 10.67 9.18 -6.07
N GLY A 162 11.52 8.22 -6.46
CA GLY A 162 12.54 7.61 -5.60
C GLY A 162 12.02 6.54 -4.64
N TRP A 163 10.82 6.01 -4.86
CA TRP A 163 10.28 4.91 -4.05
C TRP A 163 10.77 3.56 -4.56
N GLN A 164 11.15 2.68 -3.64
CA GLN A 164 11.56 1.32 -3.93
C GLN A 164 10.36 0.38 -3.88
N TRP A 165 10.23 -0.50 -4.87
CA TRP A 165 9.16 -1.49 -4.93
C TRP A 165 9.57 -2.83 -4.32
N GLY A 166 8.74 -3.34 -3.39
CA GLY A 166 8.97 -4.59 -2.67
C GLY A 166 8.89 -5.86 -3.53
N GLY A 167 8.36 -5.76 -4.76
CA GLY A 167 8.46 -6.84 -5.76
C GLY A 167 9.90 -7.14 -6.20
N ASN A 168 10.85 -6.24 -5.94
CA ASN A 168 12.27 -6.47 -6.20
C ASN A 168 13.03 -7.11 -5.03
N PHE A 169 12.41 -7.28 -3.85
CA PHE A 169 13.06 -7.86 -2.68
C PHE A 169 13.46 -9.34 -2.89
N SER A 170 14.40 -9.82 -2.09
CA SER A 170 14.87 -11.20 -2.05
C SER A 170 15.20 -11.56 -0.61
N PRO A 171 14.90 -12.78 -0.12
CA PRO A 171 14.33 -13.91 -0.85
C PRO A 171 12.78 -13.91 -0.96
N TYR A 172 12.10 -12.96 -0.31
CA TYR A 172 10.64 -12.82 -0.37
C TYR A 172 10.23 -11.71 -1.33
N LYS A 173 8.93 -11.66 -1.68
CA LYS A 173 8.35 -10.63 -2.54
C LYS A 173 7.24 -9.92 -1.80
N ASP A 174 7.27 -8.60 -1.77
CA ASP A 174 6.20 -7.80 -1.18
C ASP A 174 5.57 -6.92 -2.27
N TYR A 175 4.68 -7.48 -3.08
CA TYR A 175 4.24 -6.84 -4.32
C TYR A 175 3.41 -5.57 -4.10
N GLN A 176 2.71 -5.48 -2.97
CA GLN A 176 1.94 -4.31 -2.56
C GLN A 176 2.84 -3.13 -2.18
N HIS A 177 4.04 -3.43 -1.69
CA HIS A 177 4.81 -2.50 -0.89
C HIS A 177 5.66 -1.55 -1.71
N PHE A 178 5.60 -0.27 -1.36
CA PHE A 178 6.53 0.76 -1.77
C PHE A 178 7.06 1.49 -0.53
N SER A 179 8.36 1.76 -0.47
CA SER A 179 8.94 2.58 0.60
C SER A 179 10.09 3.47 0.16
N LYS A 180 10.39 4.46 1.01
CA LYS A 180 11.47 5.45 0.86
C LYS A 180 12.22 5.63 2.18
#